data_AF-A0A916XKC7-F1
#
_entry.id   AF-A0A916XKC7-F1
#
_cell.length_a   1.000
_cell.length_b   1.000
_cell.length_c   1.000
_cell.angle_alpha   90.00
_cell.angle_beta   90.00
_cell.angle_gamma   90.00
#
_symmetry.space_group_name_H-M   'P 1'
#
loop_
_entity.id
_entity.type
_entity.pdbx_description
1 polymer ?
#
loop_
_entity_poly.entity_id
_entity_poly.type
_entity_poly.pdbx_seq_one_letter_code
_entity_poly.pdbx_strand_id
1 'polypeptide(L)' 'MNLEKTWYEVSPYIYGVIGVVALAMAESKIAYLSAALLMSSSITIITLRRHYRAAERDSIRG' A
#
# COMPACT_ATOMS: atom_id res chain seq x y z
N MET A 1 8.21 21.66 2.47
CA MET A 1 7.37 20.48 2.75
C MET A 1 8.15 19.25 2.32
N ASN A 2 8.44 18.32 3.24
CA ASN A 2 9.31 17.18 2.98
C ASN A 2 8.67 16.23 1.96
N LEU A 3 9.16 16.27 0.73
CA LEU A 3 8.71 15.44 -0.39
C LEU A 3 8.71 13.95 -0.03
N GLU A 4 9.70 13.50 0.76
CA GLU A 4 9.76 12.13 1.29
C GLU A 4 8.57 11.76 2.15
N LYS A 5 8.11 12.66 3.03
CA LYS A 5 6.94 12.42 3.90
C LYS A 5 5.67 12.29 3.07
N THR A 6 5.49 13.18 2.11
CA THR A 6 4.34 13.14 1.18
C THR A 6 4.36 11.88 0.32
N TRP A 7 5.52 11.49 -0.19
CA TRP A 7 5.67 10.24 -0.95
C TRP A 7 5.38 9.00 -0.10
N TYR A 8 5.85 8.99 1.15
CA TYR A 8 5.57 7.91 2.08
C TYR A 8 4.07 7.78 2.37
N GLU A 9 3.34 8.90 2.45
CA GLU A 9 1.88 8.94 2.63
C GLU A 9 1.08 8.53 1.40
N VAL A 10 1.53 8.91 0.22
CA VAL A 10 0.78 8.73 -1.03
C VAL A 10 1.10 7.40 -1.73
N SER A 11 2.29 6.84 -1.53
CA SER A 11 2.75 5.60 -2.16
C SER A 11 1.78 4.40 -2.02
N PRO A 12 1.16 4.08 -0.85
CA PRO A 12 0.23 2.94 -0.78
C PRO A 12 -1.02 3.11 -1.65
N TYR A 13 -1.50 4.34 -1.82
CA TYR A 13 -2.63 4.65 -2.69
C TYR A 13 -2.25 4.52 -4.17
N ILE A 14 -1.05 4.98 -4.54
CA ILE A 14 -0.52 4.80 -5.89
C ILE A 14 -0.38 3.31 -6.22
N TYR A 15 0.20 2.51 -5.33
CA TYR A 15 0.33 1.06 -5.55
C TYR A 15 -1.02 0.35 -5.64
N GLY A 16 -2.00 0.76 -4.84
CA GLY A 16 -3.36 0.23 -4.90
C GLY A 16 -4.07 0.56 -6.22
N VAL A 17 -4.04 1.83 -6.64
CA VAL A 17 -4.67 2.29 -7.88
C VAL A 17 -4.00 1.67 -9.11
N ILE A 18 -2.67 1.65 -9.16
CA ILE A 18 -1.92 1.00 -10.25
C ILE A 18 -2.21 -0.49 -10.28
N GLY A 19 -2.30 -1.17 -9.14
CA GLY A 19 -2.67 -2.58 -9.06
C GLY A 19 -4.06 -2.87 -9.61
N VAL A 20 -5.06 -2.04 -9.28
CA VAL A 20 -6.44 -2.16 -9.81
C VAL A 20 -6.49 -1.93 -11.32
N VAL A 21 -5.81 -0.89 -11.81
CA VAL A 21 -5.75 -0.59 -13.26
C VAL A 21 -5.02 -1.69 -14.02
N ALA A 22 -3.89 -2.18 -13.49
CA ALA A 22 -3.14 -3.28 -14.07
C ALA A 22 -3.98 -4.58 -14.12
N LEU A 23 -4.80 -4.84 -13.10
CA LEU A 23 -5.74 -5.97 -13.11
C LEU A 23 -6.83 -5.81 -14.18
N ALA A 24 -7.36 -4.60 -14.35
CA ALA A 24 -8.42 -4.31 -15.33
C ALA A 24 -7.95 -4.41 -16.78
N MET A 25 -6.66 -4.15 -17.05
CA MET A 25 -6.06 -4.26 -18.38
C MET A 25 -5.23 -5.55 -18.57
N ALA A 26 -5.31 -6.49 -17.63
CA ALA A 26 -4.52 -7.72 -17.68
C ALA A 26 -5.08 -8.70 -18.72
N GLU A 27 -4.37 -8.85 -19.84
CA GLU A 27 -4.65 -9.89 -20.84
C GLU A 27 -3.72 -11.11 -20.71
N SER A 28 -2.67 -11.01 -19.90
CA SER A 28 -1.66 -12.08 -19.72
C SER A 28 -1.58 -12.57 -18.27
N LYS A 29 -1.26 -13.87 -18.08
CA LYS A 29 -1.11 -14.47 -16.75
C LYS A 29 -0.07 -13.76 -15.87
N ILE A 30 0.99 -13.22 -16.49
CA ILE A 30 2.05 -12.47 -15.80
C ILE A 30 1.51 -11.12 -15.28
N ALA A 31 0.63 -10.46 -16.04
CA ALA A 31 0.00 -9.22 -15.61
C ALA A 31 -0.92 -9.45 -14.39
N TYR A 32 -1.68 -10.55 -14.36
CA TYR A 32 -2.48 -10.93 -13.20
C TYR A 32 -1.64 -11.18 -11.94
N LEU A 33 -0.53 -11.93 -12.06
CA LEU A 33 0.37 -12.17 -10.93
C LEU A 33 1.01 -10.87 -10.42
N SER A 34 1.43 -9.98 -11.32
CA SER A 34 1.99 -8.68 -10.95
C SER A 34 0.95 -7.78 -10.27
N ALA A 35 -0.28 -7.75 -10.78
CA ALA A 35 -1.37 -7.00 -10.17
C ALA A 35 -1.73 -7.55 -8.77
N ALA A 36 -1.72 -8.87 -8.59
CA ALA A 36 -1.93 -9.50 -7.29
C ALA A 36 -0.82 -9.14 -6.29
N LEU A 37 0.44 -9.09 -6.73
CA LEU A 37 1.57 -8.64 -5.91
C LEU A 37 1.47 -7.15 -5.53
N LEU A 38 1.02 -6.30 -6.46
CA LEU A 38 0.78 -4.88 -6.19
C LEU A 38 -0.35 -4.67 -5.17
N MET A 39 -1.43 -5.44 -5.28
CA MET A 39 -2.51 -5.41 -4.29
C MET A 39 -2.06 -5.91 -2.93
N SER A 40 -1.34 -7.04 -2.85
CA SER A 40 -0.87 -7.57 -1.57
C SER A 40 0.13 -6.63 -0.90
N SER A 41 1.01 -5.99 -1.67
CA SER A 41 1.87 -4.90 -1.22
C SER A 41 1.07 -3.75 -0.61
N SER A 42 0.06 -3.23 -1.32
CA SER A 42 -0.77 -2.12 -0.83
C SER A 42 -1.49 -2.49 0.47
N ILE A 43 -2.09 -3.69 0.54
CA ILE A 43 -2.74 -4.20 1.76
C ILE A 43 -1.74 -4.33 2.91
N THR A 44 -0.54 -4.84 2.64
CA THR A 44 0.52 -5.01 3.65
C THR A 44 0.95 -3.66 4.22
N ILE A 45 1.17 -2.66 3.37
CA ILE A 45 1.56 -1.30 3.79
C ILE A 45 0.44 -0.67 4.64
N ILE A 46 -0.82 -0.82 4.25
CA ILE A 46 -1.97 -0.31 5.02
C ILE A 46 -2.06 -1.00 6.39
N THR A 47 -1.91 -2.33 6.42
CA THR A 47 -1.98 -3.12 7.65
C THR A 47 -0.83 -2.78 8.59
N LEU A 48 0.38 -2.65 8.06
CA LEU A 48 1.56 -2.26 8.81
C LEU A 48 1.41 -0.84 9.37
N ARG A 49 0.91 0.11 8.56
CA ARG A 49 0.58 1.47 9.03
C ARG A 49 -0.45 1.47 10.15
N ARG A 50 -1.48 0.62 10.08
CA ARG A 50 -2.49 0.47 11.14
C ARG A 50 -1.87 -0.07 12.41
N HIS A 51 -1.00 -1.08 12.31
CA HIS A 51 -0.28 -1.65 13.45
C HIS A 51 0.66 -0.64 14.11
N TYR A 52 1.47 0.10 13.34
CA TYR A 52 2.35 1.13 13.91
C TYR A 52 1.56 2.26 14.58
N ARG A 53 0.45 2.73 13.97
CA ARG A 53 -0.42 3.73 14.60
C ARG A 53 -1.14 3.22 15.85
N ALA A 54 -1.42 1.92 15.94
CA ALA A 54 -1.97 1.31 17.15
C ALA A 54 -0.91 1.20 18.25
N ALA A 55 0.27 0.70 17.92
CA ALA A 55 1.41 0.59 18.84
C ALA A 55 1.84 1.95 19.41
N GLU A 56 1.84 3.00 18.60
CA GLU A 56 2.14 4.37 19.04
C GLU A 56 1.06 4.92 19.99
N ARG A 57 -0.22 4.57 19.78
CA ARG A 57 -1.30 4.95 20.72
C ARG A 57 -1.20 4.23 22.05
N ASP A 58 -0.78 2.97 22.05
CA ASP A 58 -0.62 2.19 23.27
C ASP A 58 0.61 2.64 24.06
N SER A 59 1.69 3.04 23.38
CA SER A 59 2.90 3.62 24.01
C SER A 59 2.67 4.95 24.73
N ILE A 60 1.67 5.76 24.34
CA ILE A 60 1.36 7.04 24.98
C ILE A 60 0.41 6.85 26.19
N ARG A 61 -0.22 5.68 26.30
CA ARG A 61 -1.15 5.33 27.39
C ARG A 61 -0.52 4.51 28.52
N GLY A 62 0.68 3.98 28.33
CA GLY A 62 1.47 3.28 29.38
C GLY A 62 2.36 4.24 30.15
#